data_AF-A0A355USI0-F1
#
_entry.id   AF-A0A355USI0-F1
#
_cell.length_a   1.000
_cell.length_b   1.000
_cell.length_c   1.000
_cell.angle_alpha   90.00
_cell.angle_beta   90.00
_cell.angle_gamma   90.00
#
_symmetry.space_group_name_H-M   'P 1'
#
loop_
_entity.id
_entity.type
_entity.pdbx_description
1 polymer ?
#
loop_
_entity_poly.entity_id
_entity_poly.type
_entity_poly.pdbx_seq_one_letter_code
_entity_poly.pdbx_strand_id
1 'polypeptide(L)'
;MADNGYKEEAVTLMDSFFQATLHFDYHRLPELFCGFPKTSDFASPVPYPVACSPQSWAAGSIFLFLQSALGLQPDAFNHSLRIVQPMLPSWLGEVLLSDLALGDSVLDLQFLQANGITTVRVLRKEGKVKILIEG
;
A
#
# COMPACT_ATOMS: atom_id res chain seq x y z
N MET A 1 -3.34 10.82 6.01
CA MET A 1 -4.50 9.92 6.16
C MET A 1 -4.17 8.73 7.04
N ALA A 2 -3.09 7.98 6.77
CA ALA A 2 -2.68 6.82 7.60
C ALA A 2 -2.32 7.15 9.07
N ASP A 3 -1.83 8.36 9.33
CA ASP A 3 -1.43 8.80 10.68
C ASP A 3 -2.60 9.36 11.54
N ASN A 4 -3.80 9.50 10.96
CA ASN A 4 -4.99 10.11 11.60
C ASN A 4 -6.14 9.11 11.86
N GLY A 5 -5.87 7.81 11.86
CA GLY A 5 -6.88 6.78 12.16
C GLY A 5 -7.79 6.36 10.99
N TYR A 6 -7.57 6.88 9.78
CA TYR A 6 -8.38 6.55 8.57
C TYR A 6 -7.78 5.42 7.73
N LYS A 7 -7.39 4.31 8.38
CA LYS A 7 -6.74 3.18 7.69
C LYS A 7 -7.74 2.34 6.89
N GLU A 8 -8.97 2.20 7.38
CA GLU A 8 -10.04 1.48 6.68
C GLU A 8 -10.43 2.20 5.38
N GLU A 9 -10.48 3.52 5.39
CA GLU A 9 -10.76 4.35 4.22
C GLU A 9 -9.60 4.29 3.22
N ALA A 10 -8.35 4.27 3.70
CA ALA A 10 -7.18 4.09 2.84
C ALA A 10 -7.19 2.73 2.14
N VAL A 11 -7.54 1.66 2.86
CA VAL A 11 -7.69 0.32 2.27
C VAL A 11 -8.87 0.24 1.32
N THR A 12 -10.00 0.88 1.64
CA THR A 12 -11.17 0.97 0.75
C THR A 12 -10.84 1.71 -0.55
N LEU A 13 -10.08 2.81 -0.46
CA LEU A 13 -9.57 3.51 -1.64
C LEU A 13 -8.63 2.60 -2.44
N MET A 14 -7.72 1.89 -1.77
CA MET A 14 -6.78 0.97 -2.42
C MET A 14 -7.49 -0.15 -3.17
N ASP A 15 -8.53 -0.75 -2.56
CA ASP A 15 -9.38 -1.74 -3.20
C ASP A 15 -10.11 -1.14 -4.41
N SER A 16 -10.67 0.07 -4.28
CA SER A 16 -11.35 0.75 -5.38
C SER A 16 -10.41 1.07 -6.55
N PHE A 17 -9.18 1.49 -6.28
CA PHE A 17 -8.16 1.74 -7.31
C PHE A 17 -7.73 0.44 -8.00
N PHE A 18 -7.50 -0.63 -7.24
CA PHE A 18 -7.15 -1.94 -7.82
C PHE A 18 -8.31 -2.51 -8.66
N GLN A 19 -9.54 -2.41 -8.18
CA GLN A 19 -10.71 -2.82 -8.97
C GLN A 19 -10.83 -2.00 -10.26
N ALA A 20 -10.49 -0.71 -10.23
CA ALA A 20 -10.49 0.12 -11.43
C ALA A 20 -9.45 -0.37 -12.46
N THR A 21 -8.22 -0.72 -12.06
CA THR A 21 -7.20 -1.23 -13.00
C THR A 21 -7.61 -2.51 -13.71
N LEU A 22 -8.46 -3.35 -13.09
CA LEU A 22 -8.99 -4.56 -13.75
C LEU A 22 -9.87 -4.24 -14.98
N HIS A 23 -10.36 -3.01 -15.11
CA HIS A 23 -11.23 -2.57 -16.20
C HIS A 23 -10.54 -1.71 -17.26
N PHE A 24 -9.25 -1.41 -17.10
CA PHE A 24 -8.45 -0.64 -18.07
C PHE A 24 -7.43 -1.55 -18.77
N ASP A 25 -7.24 -1.32 -20.08
CA ASP A 25 -6.23 -2.04 -20.87
C ASP A 25 -4.85 -1.96 -20.21
N TYR A 26 -4.16 -3.10 -20.16
CA TYR A 26 -2.84 -3.26 -19.53
C TYR A 26 -2.78 -3.04 -18.01
N HIS A 27 -3.92 -3.06 -17.31
CA HIS A 27 -4.01 -2.88 -15.84
C HIS A 27 -3.41 -1.55 -15.34
N ARG A 28 -3.52 -0.49 -16.16
CA ARG A 28 -2.97 0.83 -15.83
C ARG A 28 -4.07 1.75 -15.30
N LEU A 29 -3.75 2.48 -14.24
CA LEU A 29 -4.64 3.50 -13.71
C LEU A 29 -4.81 4.65 -14.73
N PRO A 30 -6.05 5.15 -14.91
CA PRO A 30 -6.30 6.33 -15.72
C PRO A 30 -5.76 7.59 -15.04
N GLU A 31 -5.44 8.61 -15.83
CA GLU A 31 -4.93 9.91 -15.36
C GLU A 31 -5.97 10.69 -14.52
N LEU A 32 -7.27 10.44 -14.76
CA LEU A 32 -8.37 11.12 -14.10
C LEU A 32 -9.48 10.12 -13.75
N PHE A 33 -10.03 10.27 -12.54
CA PHE A 33 -11.27 9.62 -12.13
C PHE A 33 -12.39 10.65 -12.16
N CYS A 34 -13.49 10.34 -12.85
CA CYS A 34 -14.71 11.15 -12.75
C CYS A 34 -15.48 10.76 -11.47
N GLY A 35 -15.96 11.75 -10.72
CA GLY A 35 -16.67 11.56 -9.45
C GLY A 35 -18.11 11.06 -9.60
N PHE A 36 -18.33 9.96 -10.32
CA PHE A 36 -19.63 9.31 -10.40
C PHE A 36 -19.69 8.12 -9.43
N PRO A 37 -20.80 7.95 -8.69
CA PRO A 37 -20.99 6.77 -7.86
C PRO A 37 -21.05 5.51 -8.72
N LYS A 38 -20.50 4.40 -8.20
CA LYS A 38 -20.56 3.09 -8.85
C LYS A 38 -22.00 2.58 -8.82
N THR A 39 -22.78 2.81 -9.87
CA THR A 39 -24.15 2.30 -10.04
C THR A 39 -24.15 0.97 -10.79
N SER A 40 -25.14 0.11 -10.54
CA SER A 40 -25.37 -1.17 -11.25
C SER A 40 -25.49 -1.00 -12.77
N ASP A 41 -25.80 0.20 -13.23
CA ASP A 41 -26.02 0.53 -14.64
C ASP A 41 -24.70 0.80 -15.40
N PHE A 42 -23.59 1.03 -14.69
CA PHE A 42 -22.27 1.32 -15.27
C PHE A 42 -21.21 0.37 -14.67
N ALA A 43 -21.14 -0.83 -15.22
CA ALA A 43 -20.24 -1.91 -14.76
C ALA A 43 -18.76 -1.68 -15.11
N SER A 44 -18.41 -0.63 -15.86
CA SER A 44 -17.03 -0.34 -16.23
C SER A 44 -16.77 1.17 -16.26
N PRO A 45 -15.59 1.64 -15.81
CA PRO A 45 -15.19 3.02 -15.98
C PRO A 45 -15.22 3.40 -17.46
N VAL A 46 -15.89 4.51 -17.81
CA VAL A 46 -15.94 4.98 -19.19
C VAL A 46 -14.55 5.51 -19.56
N PRO A 47 -13.84 4.93 -20.54
CA PRO A 47 -12.50 5.35 -20.88
C PRO A 47 -12.52 6.74 -21.52
N TYR A 48 -11.66 7.64 -21.03
CA TYR A 48 -11.42 8.94 -21.66
C TYR A 48 -10.33 8.77 -22.73
N PRO A 49 -10.62 9.02 -24.03
CA PRO A 49 -9.78 8.58 -25.16
C PRO A 49 -8.42 9.30 -25.27
N VAL A 50 -8.12 10.27 -24.40
CA VAL A 50 -6.92 11.11 -24.48
C VAL A 50 -6.01 10.97 -23.24
N ALA A 51 -6.30 10.04 -22.33
CA ALA A 51 -5.51 9.86 -21.12
C ALA A 51 -4.14 9.21 -21.42
N CYS A 52 -3.06 9.83 -20.96
CA CYS A 52 -1.70 9.31 -21.10
C CYS A 52 -1.48 8.13 -20.14
N SER A 53 -1.12 6.96 -20.68
CA SER A 53 -0.88 5.74 -19.90
C SER A 53 0.62 5.37 -19.90
N PRO A 54 1.40 5.64 -18.83
CA PRO A 54 1.05 6.19 -17.51
C PRO A 54 1.72 7.56 -17.23
N GLN A 55 1.03 8.43 -16.50
CA GLN A 55 1.60 9.69 -16.03
C GLN A 55 2.57 9.43 -14.84
N SER A 56 3.79 9.97 -14.92
CA SER A 56 4.90 9.69 -14.00
C SER A 56 4.66 10.05 -12.52
N TRP A 57 3.65 10.87 -12.20
CA TRP A 57 3.28 11.22 -10.82
C TRP A 57 2.38 10.18 -10.14
N ALA A 58 1.68 9.33 -10.90
CA ALA A 58 0.89 8.24 -10.32
C ALA A 58 1.77 7.12 -9.73
N ALA A 59 3.01 6.96 -10.22
CA ALA A 59 3.94 5.92 -9.75
C ALA A 59 4.34 6.08 -8.27
N GLY A 60 4.43 7.32 -7.77
CA GLY A 60 4.75 7.59 -6.36
C GLY A 60 3.62 7.21 -5.39
N SER A 61 2.38 7.20 -5.86
CA SER A 61 1.21 6.90 -5.03
C SER A 61 1.24 5.48 -4.47
N ILE A 62 1.71 4.51 -5.26
CA ILE A 62 1.76 3.08 -4.87
C ILE A 62 2.69 2.88 -3.67
N PHE A 63 3.81 3.57 -3.60
CA PHE A 63 4.74 3.48 -2.46
C PHE A 63 4.15 4.11 -1.19
N LEU A 64 3.42 5.23 -1.32
CA LEU A 64 2.70 5.84 -0.20
C LEU A 64 1.54 4.96 0.28
N PHE A 65 0.85 4.26 -0.62
CA PHE A 65 -0.17 3.27 -0.28
C PHE A 65 0.43 2.09 0.45
N LEU A 66 1.53 1.51 -0.05
CA LEU A 66 2.23 0.42 0.62
C LEU A 66 2.75 0.86 1.99
N GLN A 67 3.38 2.03 2.11
CA GLN A 67 3.82 2.55 3.41
C GLN A 67 2.66 2.70 4.40
N SER A 68 1.51 3.20 3.92
CA SER A 68 0.29 3.39 4.72
C SER A 68 -0.33 2.06 5.17
N ALA A 69 -0.47 1.10 4.25
CA ALA A 69 -1.03 -0.22 4.49
C ALA A 69 -0.13 -1.05 5.42
N LEU A 70 1.18 -0.99 5.21
CA LEU A 70 2.17 -1.71 6.03
C LEU A 70 2.39 -1.03 7.39
N GLY A 71 1.96 0.23 7.57
CA GLY A 71 2.08 0.96 8.83
C GLY A 71 3.53 1.32 9.20
N LEU A 72 4.42 1.44 8.21
CA LEU A 72 5.84 1.66 8.43
C LEU A 72 6.13 3.11 8.84
N GLN A 73 6.64 3.28 10.05
CA GLN A 73 7.14 4.55 10.60
C GLN A 73 8.66 4.40 10.89
N PRO A 74 9.53 4.61 9.89
CA PRO A 74 10.97 4.55 10.08
C PRO A 74 11.50 5.81 10.77
N ASP A 75 12.35 5.61 11.78
CA ASP A 75 13.13 6.65 12.43
C ASP A 75 14.61 6.26 12.34
N ALA A 76 15.24 6.74 11.27
CA ALA A 76 16.65 6.44 10.98
C ALA A 76 17.60 7.03 12.02
N PHE A 77 17.29 8.20 12.59
CA PHE A 77 18.14 8.87 13.58
C PHE A 77 18.21 8.09 14.89
N ASN A 78 17.09 7.50 15.32
CA ASN A 78 17.02 6.67 16.53
C ASN A 78 17.25 5.17 16.25
N HIS A 79 17.62 4.81 15.02
CA HIS A 79 17.72 3.42 14.56
C HIS A 79 16.49 2.60 14.97
N SER A 80 15.29 3.10 14.72
CA SER A 80 14.06 2.39 15.06
C SER A 80 13.09 2.34 13.90
N LEU A 81 12.36 1.24 13.80
CA LEU A 81 11.26 1.05 12.87
C LEU A 81 10.03 0.69 13.69
N ARG A 82 9.05 1.58 13.69
CA ARG A 82 7.72 1.28 14.23
C ARG A 82 6.84 0.76 13.12
N ILE A 83 6.08 -0.28 13.42
CA ILE A 83 5.08 -0.87 12.53
C ILE A 83 3.76 -0.80 13.29
N VAL A 84 2.93 0.17 12.92
CA VAL A 84 1.70 0.50 13.65
C VAL A 84 0.51 0.02 12.84
N GLN A 85 -0.32 -0.86 13.41
CA GLN A 85 -1.58 -1.37 12.84
C GLN A 85 -1.46 -1.69 11.33
N PRO A 86 -0.61 -2.66 10.95
CA PRO A 86 -0.50 -3.08 9.56
C PRO A 86 -1.85 -3.64 9.09
N MET A 87 -2.29 -3.23 7.91
CA MET A 87 -3.57 -3.63 7.34
C MET A 87 -3.45 -3.77 5.81
N LEU A 88 -3.29 -5.00 5.36
CA LEU A 88 -3.36 -5.37 3.96
C LEU A 88 -4.81 -5.61 3.53
N PRO A 89 -5.19 -5.22 2.29
CA PRO A 89 -6.47 -5.57 1.72
C PRO A 89 -6.61 -7.08 1.51
N SER A 90 -7.85 -7.57 1.44
CA SER A 90 -8.16 -9.00 1.33
C SER A 90 -7.63 -9.70 0.08
N TRP A 91 -7.39 -8.95 -0.99
CA TRP A 91 -6.79 -9.46 -2.22
C TRP A 91 -5.26 -9.53 -2.16
N LEU A 92 -4.62 -8.88 -1.19
CA LEU A 92 -3.17 -8.85 -1.03
C LEU A 92 -2.73 -9.77 0.10
N GLY A 93 -2.59 -11.06 -0.21
CA GLY A 93 -2.29 -12.11 0.77
C GLY A 93 -0.90 -11.99 1.41
N GLU A 94 0.09 -11.52 0.67
CA GLU A 94 1.47 -11.42 1.14
C GLU A 94 2.20 -10.22 0.54
N VAL A 95 3.02 -9.56 1.36
CA VAL A 95 4.02 -8.58 0.91
C VAL A 95 5.36 -8.90 1.55
N LEU A 96 6.38 -9.10 0.71
CA LEU A 96 7.76 -9.23 1.13
C LEU A 96 8.52 -7.95 0.81
N LEU A 97 9.10 -7.34 1.85
CA LEU A 97 10.09 -6.28 1.72
C LEU A 97 11.47 -6.88 1.95
N SER A 98 12.35 -6.75 0.97
CA SER A 98 13.73 -7.24 1.03
C SER A 98 14.72 -6.09 0.93
N ASP A 99 15.86 -6.25 1.59
CA ASP A 99 16.97 -5.30 1.61
C ASP A 99 16.55 -3.87 2.02
N LEU A 100 15.60 -3.77 2.95
CA LEU A 100 15.15 -2.48 3.47
C LEU A 100 16.25 -1.85 4.33
N ALA A 101 16.90 -0.82 3.78
CA ALA A 101 17.93 -0.06 4.48
C ALA A 101 17.34 0.97 5.45
N LEU A 102 17.81 0.97 6.70
CA LEU A 102 17.46 1.96 7.73
C LEU A 102 18.71 2.34 8.52
N GLY A 103 19.30 3.49 8.16
CA GLY A 103 20.65 3.84 8.62
C GLY A 103 21.65 2.77 8.21
N ASP A 104 22.44 2.27 9.15
CA ASP A 104 23.42 1.19 8.92
C ASP A 104 22.83 -0.22 9.10
N SER A 105 21.50 -0.35 9.04
CA SER A 105 20.80 -1.63 9.22
C SER A 105 20.07 -2.05 7.94
N VAL A 106 19.97 -3.36 7.74
CA VAL A 106 19.24 -3.97 6.61
C VAL A 106 18.21 -4.94 7.17
N LEU A 107 16.98 -4.87 6.66
CA LEU A 107 15.83 -5.62 7.14
C LEU A 107 15.12 -6.34 5.98
N ASP A 108 14.69 -7.58 6.24
CA ASP A 108 13.68 -8.25 5.42
C ASP A 108 12.43 -8.46 6.27
N LEU A 109 11.29 -7.97 5.79
CA LEU A 109 10.00 -8.01 6.49
C LEU A 109 8.96 -8.70 5.61
N GLN A 110 8.20 -9.61 6.21
CA GLN A 110 7.09 -10.29 5.56
C GLN A 110 5.79 -9.89 6.25
N PHE A 111 4.81 -9.47 5.45
CA PHE A 111 3.46 -9.17 5.89
C PHE A 111 2.53 -10.22 5.31
N LEU A 112 1.76 -10.89 6.16
CA LEU A 112 0.81 -11.92 5.75
C LEU A 112 -0.58 -11.51 6.19
N GLN A 113 -1.49 -11.46 5.22
CA GLN A 113 -2.91 -11.21 5.41
C GLN A 113 -3.64 -12.55 5.50
N ALA A 114 -4.41 -12.75 6.57
CA ALA A 114 -5.29 -13.89 6.73
C ALA A 114 -6.53 -13.48 7.54
N ASN A 115 -7.72 -13.76 7.00
CA ASN A 115 -9.01 -13.49 7.67
C ASN A 115 -9.17 -12.04 8.17
N GLY A 116 -8.68 -11.07 7.39
CA GLY A 116 -8.76 -9.64 7.75
C GLY A 116 -7.72 -9.17 8.77
N ILE A 117 -6.84 -10.06 9.24
CA ILE A 117 -5.73 -9.73 10.14
C ILE A 117 -4.44 -9.73 9.33
N THR A 118 -3.62 -8.70 9.52
CA THR A 118 -2.26 -8.65 8.94
C THR A 118 -1.24 -8.91 10.03
N THR A 119 -0.39 -9.92 9.82
CA THR A 119 0.72 -10.26 10.70
C THR A 119 2.03 -9.85 10.08
N VAL A 120 3.02 -9.54 10.90
CA VAL A 120 4.35 -9.10 10.45
C VAL A 120 5.40 -10.04 11.00
N ARG A 121 6.31 -10.48 10.14
CA ARG A 121 7.44 -11.33 10.49
C ARG A 121 8.73 -10.66 10.05
N VAL A 122 9.72 -10.67 10.92
CA VAL A 122 11.08 -10.22 10.61
C VAL A 122 11.84 -11.44 10.12
N LEU A 123 12.17 -11.46 8.82
CA LEU A 123 12.91 -12.57 8.21
C LEU A 123 14.43 -12.40 8.35
N ARG A 124 14.89 -11.15 8.19
CA ARG A 124 16.30 -10.77 8.33
C ARG A 124 16.39 -9.45 9.09
N LYS A 125 17.38 -9.36 9.97
CA LYS A 125 17.73 -8.14 10.67
C LYS A 125 19.24 -8.09 10.86
N GLU A 126 19.87 -7.15 10.18
CA GLU A 126 21.29 -6.84 10.29
C GLU A 126 21.46 -5.41 10.78
N GLY A 127 22.40 -5.19 11.70
CA GLY A 127 22.59 -3.88 12.34
C GLY A 127 21.82 -3.70 13.64
N LYS A 128 21.75 -2.45 14.12
CA LYS A 128 21.28 -2.10 15.47
C LYS A 128 19.82 -1.63 15.52
N VAL A 129 19.09 -1.69 14.41
CA VAL A 129 17.72 -1.21 14.33
C VAL A 129 16.79 -1.89 15.35
N LYS A 130 15.98 -1.12 16.07
CA LYS A 130 14.92 -1.63 16.96
C LYS A 130 13.62 -1.71 16.18
N ILE A 131 12.96 -2.86 16.22
CA ILE A 131 11.66 -3.05 15.55
C ILE A 131 10.59 -3.10 16.64
N LEU A 132 9.60 -2.22 16.53
CA LEU A 132 8.47 -2.12 17.44
C LEU A 132 7.21 -2.39 16.64
N ILE A 133 6.47 -3.43 17.00
CA ILE A 133 5.23 -3.82 16.31
C ILE A 133 4.07 -3.53 17.25
N GLU A 134 3.17 -2.67 16.82
CA GLU A 134 1.96 -2.27 17.53
C GLU A 134 0.77 -2.77 16.71
N GLY A 135 0.08 -3.80 17.23
CA GLY A 135 -1.07 -4.42 16.59
C GLY A 135 -2.37 -3.68 16.87
#